data_AF-A0A223HDF9-F1
#
_entry.id   AF-A0A223HDF9-F1
#
_cell.length_a   1.000
_cell.length_b   1.000
_cell.length_c   1.000
_cell.angle_alpha   90.00
_cell.angle_beta   90.00
_cell.angle_gamma   90.00
#
_symmetry.space_group_name_H-M   'P 1'
#
loop_
_entity.id
_entity.type
_entity.pdbx_description
1 polymer ?
#
loop_
_entity_poly.entity_id
_entity_poly.type
_entity_poly.pdbx_seq_one_letter_code
_entity_poly.pdbx_strand_id
1 'polypeptide(L)'
;MTLLNTLKYYINKEDFDWGRSDITLQLFHPQFELFFAINGIFFSNRESIVRFIWPVLSTLITLIATAFEMMFIWRGITIRDYTFATECFCYFFILGSVSIVYSSVLLNRMRIFELLNNMNNDFIFICGLGREYRKCFLDGQLLIWKLCWYWLMFASFVASMYIANTMCYLLWQSIFATIDEHTVRPLMFPIWLPKDDPHRTPNYEVFMTFEIILIFIVLFTFGCEYYIFHTRKDTL
;
A
#
# COMPACT_ATOMS: atom_id res chain seq x y z
N MET A 1 8.53 24.60 16.82
CA MET A 1 8.93 23.70 15.72
C MET A 1 7.68 23.32 14.94
N THR A 2 7.60 23.61 13.65
CA THR A 2 6.45 23.23 12.83
C THR A 2 6.50 21.73 12.53
N LEU A 3 5.32 21.09 12.41
CA LEU A 3 5.18 19.64 12.15
C LEU A 3 5.97 19.19 10.90
N LEU A 4 6.05 20.07 9.90
CA LEU A 4 6.81 19.88 8.67
C LEU A 4 8.32 19.82 8.90
N ASN A 5 8.84 20.62 9.84
CA ASN A 5 10.26 20.61 10.18
C ASN A 5 10.62 19.33 10.94
N THR A 6 9.76 18.85 11.84
CA THR A 6 9.94 17.57 12.54
C THR A 6 9.93 16.39 11.57
N LEU A 7 9.00 16.38 10.59
CA LEU A 7 8.94 15.37 9.54
C LEU A 7 10.21 15.37 8.66
N LYS A 8 10.64 16.55 8.20
CA LYS A 8 11.86 16.70 7.41
C LYS A 8 13.08 16.18 8.17
N TYR A 9 13.16 16.53 9.45
CA TYR A 9 14.23 16.13 10.34
C TYR A 9 14.29 14.61 10.53
N TYR A 10 13.13 13.96 10.72
CA TYR A 10 13.01 12.51 10.81
C TYR A 10 13.36 11.80 9.49
N ILE A 11 12.84 12.29 8.35
CA ILE A 11 13.12 11.72 7.03
C ILE A 11 14.61 11.83 6.67
N ASN A 12 15.26 12.94 7.05
CA ASN A 12 16.68 13.12 6.83
C ASN A 12 17.58 12.41 7.84
N LYS A 13 17.03 11.88 8.94
CA LYS A 13 17.77 11.25 10.03
C LYS A 13 18.89 12.14 10.59
N GLU A 14 18.58 13.42 10.82
CA GLU A 14 19.56 14.40 11.28
C GLU A 14 20.06 14.11 12.72
N ASP A 15 19.25 13.44 13.56
CA ASP A 15 19.62 13.01 14.94
C ASP A 15 20.33 11.64 14.99
N PHE A 16 20.48 10.95 13.86
CA PHE A 16 21.00 9.59 13.87
C PHE A 16 22.50 9.58 14.16
N ASP A 17 22.95 8.83 15.17
CA ASP A 17 24.36 8.70 15.49
C ASP A 17 25.09 7.83 14.46
N TRP A 18 25.62 8.48 13.43
CA TRP A 18 26.39 7.85 12.36
C TRP A 18 27.72 7.25 12.83
N GLY A 19 28.17 7.50 14.06
CA GLY A 19 29.41 6.96 14.63
C GLY A 19 29.23 5.67 15.43
N ARG A 20 27.99 5.36 15.83
CA ARG A 20 27.63 4.22 16.69
C ARG A 20 28.11 2.86 16.13
N SER A 21 28.75 2.01 16.93
CA SER A 21 29.35 0.75 16.43
C SER A 21 28.37 -0.42 16.26
N ASP A 22 27.16 -0.31 16.81
CA ASP A 22 26.10 -1.33 16.84
C ASP A 22 24.90 -0.97 15.94
N ILE A 23 25.16 -0.43 14.74
CA ILE A 23 24.06 -0.17 13.80
C ILE A 23 23.60 -1.49 13.17
N THR A 24 22.36 -1.87 13.45
CA THR A 24 21.67 -3.01 12.84
C THR A 24 20.68 -2.55 11.78
N LEU A 25 20.26 -3.48 10.90
CA LEU A 25 19.28 -3.21 9.85
C LEU A 25 17.95 -2.69 10.42
N GLN A 26 17.49 -3.26 11.53
CA GLN A 26 16.25 -2.88 12.21
C GLN A 26 16.32 -1.49 12.84
N LEU A 27 17.48 -1.14 13.42
CA LEU A 27 17.71 0.20 13.98
C LEU A 27 17.69 1.26 12.88
N PHE A 28 18.27 0.94 11.72
CA PHE A 28 18.29 1.86 10.59
C PHE A 28 16.94 1.88 9.85
N HIS A 29 16.19 0.78 9.78
CA HIS A 29 14.92 0.71 9.07
C HIS A 29 13.77 0.18 9.93
N PRO A 30 13.34 0.91 10.99
CA PRO A 30 12.28 0.46 11.88
C PRO A 30 10.94 0.15 11.19
N GLN A 31 10.61 0.85 10.09
CA GLN A 31 9.42 0.61 9.29
C GLN A 31 9.34 -0.80 8.68
N PHE A 32 10.48 -1.50 8.50
CA PHE A 32 10.43 -2.88 8.04
C PHE A 32 9.59 -3.73 8.99
N GLU A 33 9.71 -3.54 10.30
CA GLU A 33 8.95 -4.34 11.27
C GLU A 33 7.45 -4.14 11.12
N LEU A 34 7.02 -2.89 10.93
CA LEU A 34 5.61 -2.55 10.70
C LEU A 34 5.11 -3.14 9.37
N PHE A 35 5.86 -2.96 8.30
CA PHE A 35 5.48 -3.41 6.95
C PHE A 35 5.44 -4.93 6.84
N PHE A 36 6.40 -5.62 7.43
CA PHE A 36 6.39 -7.07 7.50
C PHE A 36 5.27 -7.58 8.40
N ALA A 37 4.96 -6.91 9.51
CA ALA A 37 3.84 -7.28 10.36
C ALA A 37 2.49 -7.19 9.62
N ILE A 38 2.27 -6.12 8.84
CA ILE A 38 1.06 -5.98 8.01
C ILE A 38 0.98 -7.11 6.97
N ASN A 39 2.12 -7.53 6.42
CA ASN A 39 2.20 -8.67 5.50
C ASN A 39 2.19 -10.06 6.19
N GLY A 40 1.97 -10.12 7.51
CA GLY A 40 1.87 -11.38 8.26
C GLY A 40 3.22 -12.01 8.67
N ILE A 41 4.31 -11.27 8.59
CA ILE A 41 5.65 -11.67 9.01
C ILE A 41 5.96 -11.05 10.38
N PHE A 42 5.81 -11.84 11.45
CA PHE A 42 6.09 -11.39 12.82
C PHE A 42 7.49 -11.82 13.26
N PHE A 43 8.28 -10.89 13.81
CA PHE A 43 9.65 -11.16 14.26
C PHE A 43 9.73 -11.82 15.65
N SER A 44 8.92 -11.35 16.60
CA SER A 44 8.91 -11.84 17.99
C SER A 44 8.02 -13.06 18.19
N ASN A 45 6.81 -13.08 17.60
CA ASN A 45 5.84 -14.16 17.76
C ASN A 45 5.57 -14.88 16.43
N ARG A 46 6.58 -15.64 15.98
CA ARG A 46 6.63 -16.28 14.65
C ARG A 46 5.55 -17.33 14.42
N GLU A 47 4.98 -17.94 15.48
CA GLU A 47 3.97 -19.00 15.34
C GLU A 47 2.54 -18.50 15.56
N SER A 48 2.36 -17.21 15.84
CA SER A 48 1.02 -16.67 16.08
C SER A 48 0.10 -16.82 14.87
N ILE A 49 -1.12 -17.33 15.10
CA ILE A 49 -2.17 -17.42 14.08
C ILE A 49 -2.68 -16.03 13.69
N VAL A 50 -2.58 -15.05 14.60
CA VAL A 50 -3.04 -13.66 14.39
C VAL A 50 -2.37 -13.02 13.17
N ARG A 51 -1.15 -13.44 12.83
CA ARG A 51 -0.41 -12.93 11.66
C ARG A 51 -1.12 -13.17 10.33
N PHE A 52 -1.97 -14.20 10.26
CA PHE A 52 -2.69 -14.54 9.03
C PHE A 52 -3.99 -13.76 8.87
N ILE A 53 -4.54 -13.21 9.95
CA ILE A 53 -5.87 -12.58 9.94
C ILE A 53 -5.91 -11.48 8.89
N TRP A 54 -4.95 -10.56 8.92
CA TRP A 54 -4.94 -9.43 8.00
C TRP A 54 -4.67 -9.86 6.54
N PRO A 55 -3.56 -10.57 6.20
CA PRO A 55 -3.32 -11.01 4.82
C PRO A 55 -4.45 -11.86 4.22
N VAL A 56 -5.03 -12.78 5.00
CA VAL A 56 -6.12 -13.64 4.52
C VAL A 56 -7.39 -12.82 4.30
N LEU A 57 -7.75 -11.96 5.24
CA LEU A 57 -8.93 -11.11 5.11
C LEU A 57 -8.79 -10.14 3.94
N SER A 58 -7.63 -9.49 3.78
CA SER A 58 -7.33 -8.64 2.63
C SER A 58 -7.44 -9.41 1.31
N THR A 59 -6.86 -10.62 1.24
CA THR A 59 -6.91 -11.47 0.03
C THR A 59 -8.33 -11.91 -0.31
N LEU A 60 -9.16 -12.25 0.68
CA LEU A 60 -10.55 -12.64 0.45
C LEU A 60 -11.39 -11.46 -0.05
N ILE A 61 -11.22 -10.28 0.56
CA ILE A 61 -11.92 -9.05 0.16
C ILE A 61 -11.49 -8.64 -1.26
N THR A 62 -10.19 -8.67 -1.58
CA THR A 62 -9.72 -8.35 -2.93
C THR A 62 -10.17 -9.38 -3.96
N LEU A 63 -10.25 -10.67 -3.60
CA LEU A 63 -10.78 -11.69 -4.51
C LEU A 63 -12.24 -11.43 -4.88
N ILE A 64 -13.09 -11.08 -3.89
CA ILE A 64 -14.47 -10.68 -4.14
C ILE A 64 -14.52 -9.44 -5.04
N ALA A 65 -13.70 -8.43 -4.77
CA ALA A 65 -13.63 -7.22 -5.59
C ALA A 65 -13.20 -7.54 -7.04
N THR A 66 -12.19 -8.39 -7.24
CA THR A 66 -11.76 -8.80 -8.60
C THR A 66 -12.86 -9.56 -9.35
N ALA A 67 -13.69 -10.33 -8.66
CA ALA A 67 -14.84 -11.00 -9.27
C ALA A 67 -15.91 -9.98 -9.71
N PHE A 68 -16.14 -8.94 -8.92
CA PHE A 68 -17.00 -7.82 -9.32
C PHE A 68 -16.43 -7.08 -10.53
N GLU A 69 -15.14 -6.74 -10.54
CA GLU A 69 -14.52 -6.09 -11.70
C GLU A 69 -14.66 -6.93 -12.98
N MET A 70 -14.48 -8.26 -12.89
CA MET A 70 -14.69 -9.16 -14.03
C MET A 70 -16.14 -9.09 -14.56
N MET A 71 -17.12 -9.02 -13.66
CA MET A 71 -18.53 -8.82 -14.02
C MET A 71 -18.77 -7.44 -14.65
N PHE A 72 -18.12 -6.40 -14.15
CA PHE A 72 -18.24 -5.04 -14.66
C PHE A 72 -17.63 -4.91 -16.06
N ILE A 73 -16.45 -5.49 -16.30
CA ILE A 73 -15.82 -5.56 -17.62
C ILE A 73 -16.77 -6.25 -18.62
N TRP A 74 -17.33 -7.39 -18.24
CA TRP A 74 -18.31 -8.10 -19.07
C TRP A 74 -19.52 -7.23 -19.42
N ARG A 75 -20.06 -6.51 -18.42
CA ARG A 75 -21.16 -5.57 -18.62
C ARG A 75 -20.78 -4.44 -19.58
N GLY A 76 -19.63 -3.79 -19.36
CA GLY A 76 -19.14 -2.68 -20.18
C GLY A 76 -18.99 -3.09 -21.66
N ILE A 77 -18.43 -4.26 -21.92
CA ILE A 77 -18.34 -4.83 -23.27
C ILE A 77 -19.73 -5.05 -23.87
N THR A 78 -20.66 -5.61 -23.10
CA THR A 78 -22.02 -5.92 -23.57
C THR A 78 -22.79 -4.66 -23.97
N ILE A 79 -22.65 -3.58 -23.21
CA ILE A 79 -23.31 -2.29 -23.49
C ILE A 79 -22.50 -1.38 -24.43
N ARG A 80 -21.31 -1.84 -24.86
CA ARG A 80 -20.34 -1.08 -25.68
C ARG A 80 -19.83 0.21 -25.02
N ASP A 81 -19.82 0.24 -23.69
CA ASP A 81 -19.16 1.29 -22.92
C ASP A 81 -17.71 0.87 -22.65
N TYR A 82 -16.86 1.15 -23.62
CA TYR A 82 -15.45 0.79 -23.55
C TYR A 82 -14.69 1.60 -22.49
N THR A 83 -15.11 2.83 -22.21
CA THR A 83 -14.50 3.65 -21.16
C THR A 83 -14.68 2.97 -19.81
N PHE A 84 -15.93 2.61 -19.47
CA PHE A 84 -16.24 1.85 -18.25
C PHE A 84 -15.47 0.52 -18.20
N ALA A 85 -15.47 -0.24 -19.30
CA ALA A 85 -14.76 -1.53 -19.36
C ALA A 85 -13.25 -1.38 -19.14
N THR A 86 -12.61 -0.37 -19.73
CA THR A 86 -11.16 -0.14 -19.57
C THR A 86 -10.79 0.32 -18.16
N GLU A 87 -11.64 1.11 -17.53
CA GLU A 87 -11.44 1.55 -16.15
C GLU A 87 -11.51 0.36 -15.17
N CYS A 88 -12.57 -0.45 -15.28
CA CYS A 88 -12.72 -1.68 -14.50
C CYS A 88 -11.57 -2.67 -14.75
N PHE A 89 -11.05 -2.74 -15.98
CA PHE A 89 -9.90 -3.57 -16.32
C PHE A 89 -8.60 -3.14 -15.63
N CYS A 90 -8.37 -1.84 -15.48
CA CYS A 90 -7.25 -1.33 -14.68
C CYS A 90 -7.38 -1.75 -13.21
N TYR A 91 -8.58 -1.61 -12.64
CA TYR A 91 -8.83 -2.00 -11.24
C TYR A 91 -8.75 -3.51 -11.03
N PHE A 92 -9.19 -4.32 -12.00
CA PHE A 92 -8.99 -5.76 -11.99
C PHE A 92 -7.51 -6.15 -11.81
N PHE A 93 -6.60 -5.50 -12.54
CA PHE A 93 -5.17 -5.77 -12.41
C PHE A 93 -4.59 -5.27 -11.07
N ILE A 94 -4.98 -4.09 -10.63
CA ILE A 94 -4.52 -3.52 -9.36
C ILE A 94 -4.96 -4.41 -8.19
N LEU A 95 -6.23 -4.82 -8.17
CA LEU A 95 -6.77 -5.67 -7.11
C LEU A 95 -6.26 -7.12 -7.21
N GLY A 96 -6.11 -7.63 -8.43
CA GLY A 96 -5.54 -8.96 -8.67
C GLY A 96 -4.09 -9.07 -8.19
N SER A 97 -3.29 -8.02 -8.38
CA SER A 97 -1.89 -8.01 -7.92
C SER A 97 -1.78 -8.02 -6.39
N VAL A 98 -2.73 -7.45 -5.65
CA VAL A 98 -2.77 -7.56 -4.17
C VAL A 98 -2.82 -9.03 -3.72
N SER A 99 -3.70 -9.83 -4.32
CA SER A 99 -3.81 -11.25 -4.00
C SER A 99 -2.53 -12.01 -4.31
N ILE A 100 -1.84 -11.65 -5.40
CA ILE A 100 -0.55 -12.23 -5.80
C ILE A 100 0.53 -11.89 -4.77
N VAL A 101 0.60 -10.63 -4.32
CA VAL A 101 1.60 -10.20 -3.32
C VAL A 101 1.43 -10.98 -2.03
N TYR A 102 0.24 -10.92 -1.40
CA TYR A 102 0.05 -11.57 -0.10
C TYR A 102 0.30 -13.07 -0.19
N SER A 103 -0.17 -13.72 -1.26
CA SER A 103 0.11 -15.14 -1.50
C SER A 103 1.61 -15.40 -1.65
N SER A 104 2.33 -14.57 -2.40
CA SER A 104 3.78 -14.71 -2.62
C SER A 104 4.57 -14.54 -1.32
N VAL A 105 4.19 -13.57 -0.49
CA VAL A 105 4.81 -13.33 0.82
C VAL A 105 4.56 -14.50 1.77
N LEU A 106 3.32 -14.97 1.87
CA LEU A 106 2.96 -16.07 2.76
C LEU A 106 3.64 -17.39 2.36
N LEU A 107 3.72 -17.69 1.05
CA LEU A 107 4.36 -18.90 0.53
C LEU A 107 5.88 -18.86 0.66
N ASN A 108 6.51 -17.69 0.49
CA ASN A 108 7.97 -17.55 0.53
C ASN A 108 8.51 -17.02 1.87
N ARG A 109 7.71 -17.05 2.94
CA ARG A 109 8.06 -16.45 4.25
C ARG A 109 9.45 -16.85 4.78
N MET A 110 9.83 -18.12 4.64
CA MET A 110 11.11 -18.61 5.16
C MET A 110 12.29 -17.97 4.41
N ARG A 111 12.14 -17.79 3.09
CA ARG A 111 13.12 -17.09 2.26
C ARG A 111 13.19 -15.61 2.60
N ILE A 112 12.06 -14.98 2.96
CA ILE A 112 12.05 -13.58 3.40
C ILE A 112 12.80 -13.43 4.74
N PHE A 113 12.58 -14.33 5.70
CA PHE A 113 13.35 -14.32 6.95
C PHE A 113 14.85 -14.55 6.72
N GLU A 114 15.21 -15.49 5.85
CA GLU A 114 16.59 -15.75 5.47
C GLU A 114 17.22 -14.52 4.80
N LEU A 115 16.52 -13.88 3.87
CA LEU A 115 16.96 -12.65 3.22
C LEU A 115 17.20 -11.54 4.24
N LEU A 116 16.28 -11.32 5.18
CA LEU A 116 16.43 -10.30 6.22
C LEU A 116 17.59 -10.59 7.17
N ASN A 117 17.81 -11.85 7.52
CA ASN A 117 18.94 -12.25 8.34
C ASN A 117 20.27 -12.02 7.60
N ASN A 118 20.34 -12.38 6.33
CA ASN A 118 21.51 -12.15 5.49
C ASN A 118 21.79 -10.65 5.33
N MET A 119 20.76 -9.84 5.03
CA MET A 119 20.88 -8.39 4.96
C MET A 119 21.36 -7.78 6.28
N ASN A 120 20.87 -8.27 7.43
CA ASN A 120 21.32 -7.78 8.73
C ASN A 120 22.79 -8.15 9.01
N ASN A 121 23.21 -9.36 8.63
CA ASN A 121 24.61 -9.78 8.74
C ASN A 121 25.53 -8.94 7.84
N ASP A 122 25.10 -8.68 6.60
CA ASP A 122 25.82 -7.81 5.68
C ASP A 122 25.91 -6.37 6.23
N PHE A 123 24.82 -5.87 6.82
CA PHE A 123 24.78 -4.56 7.45
C PHE A 123 25.82 -4.45 8.58
N ILE A 124 25.87 -5.45 9.48
CA ILE A 124 26.83 -5.51 10.59
C ILE A 124 28.26 -5.63 10.05
N PHE A 125 28.49 -6.49 9.05
CA PHE A 125 29.79 -6.69 8.44
C PHE A 125 30.34 -5.41 7.82
N ILE A 126 29.55 -4.72 7.00
CA ILE A 126 29.95 -3.49 6.32
C ILE A 126 30.17 -2.35 7.33
N CYS A 127 29.35 -2.29 8.40
CA CYS A 127 29.55 -1.31 9.46
C CYS A 127 30.82 -1.59 10.31
N GLY A 128 31.28 -2.83 10.35
CA GLY A 128 32.54 -3.25 10.97
C GLY A 128 33.79 -3.01 10.11
N LEU A 129 33.62 -2.69 8.82
CA LEU A 129 34.73 -2.32 7.93
C LEU A 129 35.24 -0.89 8.22
N GLY A 130 36.28 -0.48 7.49
CA GLY A 130 36.83 0.87 7.56
C GLY A 130 35.80 1.98 7.33
N ARG A 131 36.08 3.16 7.88
CA ARG A 131 35.17 4.33 7.89
C ARG A 131 34.67 4.74 6.50
N GLU A 132 35.49 4.57 5.47
CA GLU A 132 35.16 4.92 4.09
C GLU A 132 34.03 4.04 3.51
N TYR A 133 34.14 2.71 3.67
CA TYR A 133 33.11 1.75 3.23
C TYR A 133 31.79 1.95 3.97
N ARG A 134 31.87 2.13 5.29
CA ARG A 134 30.71 2.39 6.15
C ARG A 134 29.95 3.63 5.70
N LYS A 135 30.64 4.74 5.43
CA LYS A 135 30.00 6.00 5.01
C LYS A 135 29.28 5.83 3.67
N CYS A 136 29.97 5.27 2.66
CA CYS A 136 29.38 5.05 1.34
C CYS A 136 28.11 4.18 1.40
N PHE A 137 28.16 3.07 2.15
CA PHE A 137 27.02 2.18 2.33
C PHE A 137 25.83 2.86 3.03
N LEU A 138 26.10 3.58 4.13
CA LEU A 138 25.08 4.26 4.92
C LEU A 138 24.40 5.42 4.15
N ASP A 139 25.15 6.14 3.30
CA ASP A 139 24.60 7.16 2.40
C ASP A 139 23.64 6.52 1.38
N GLY A 140 23.97 5.35 0.84
CA GLY A 140 23.08 4.57 -0.04
C GLY A 140 21.81 4.10 0.69
N GLN A 141 21.94 3.56 1.90
CA GLN A 141 20.79 3.15 2.71
C GLN A 141 19.89 4.35 3.09
N LEU A 142 20.48 5.53 3.32
CA LEU A 142 19.73 6.77 3.54
C LEU A 142 18.94 7.20 2.31
N LEU A 143 19.49 7.00 1.10
CA LEU A 143 18.77 7.27 -0.15
C LEU A 143 17.55 6.35 -0.28
N ILE A 144 17.73 5.05 -0.05
CA ILE A 144 16.64 4.06 -0.04
C ILE A 144 15.56 4.45 0.96
N TRP A 145 15.98 4.84 2.18
CA TRP A 145 15.08 5.34 3.21
C TRP A 145 14.21 6.51 2.73
N LYS A 146 14.83 7.55 2.16
CA LYS A 146 14.14 8.73 1.65
C LYS A 146 13.17 8.36 0.54
N LEU A 147 13.61 7.53 -0.40
CA LEU A 147 12.80 7.10 -1.54
C LEU A 147 11.54 6.35 -1.10
N CYS A 148 11.64 5.51 -0.07
CA CYS A 148 10.48 4.82 0.48
C CYS A 148 9.50 5.77 1.17
N TRP A 149 9.98 6.79 1.89
CA TRP A 149 9.11 7.82 2.46
C TRP A 149 8.42 8.65 1.38
N TYR A 150 9.13 9.01 0.31
CA TYR A 150 8.51 9.69 -0.83
C TYR A 150 7.47 8.83 -1.52
N TRP A 151 7.72 7.53 -1.69
CA TRP A 151 6.76 6.59 -2.25
C TRP A 151 5.50 6.46 -1.38
N LEU A 152 5.68 6.31 -0.06
CA LEU A 152 4.56 6.22 0.88
C LEU A 152 3.73 7.52 0.90
N MET A 153 4.40 8.68 0.89
CA MET A 153 3.71 9.98 0.79
C MET A 153 2.93 10.10 -0.52
N PHE A 154 3.53 9.71 -1.65
CA PHE A 154 2.87 9.70 -2.95
C PHE A 154 1.63 8.79 -2.95
N ALA A 155 1.78 7.54 -2.51
CA ALA A 155 0.67 6.59 -2.45
C ALA A 155 -0.46 7.06 -1.52
N SER A 156 -0.10 7.61 -0.35
CA SER A 156 -1.07 8.18 0.61
C SER A 156 -1.79 9.39 0.03
N PHE A 157 -1.07 10.24 -0.71
CA PHE A 157 -1.65 11.40 -1.40
C PHE A 157 -2.67 10.94 -2.46
N VAL A 158 -2.31 9.98 -3.32
CA VAL A 158 -3.23 9.42 -4.32
C VAL A 158 -4.48 8.83 -3.66
N ALA A 159 -4.32 8.00 -2.62
CA ALA A 159 -5.45 7.42 -1.87
C ALA A 159 -6.36 8.51 -1.28
N SER A 160 -5.77 9.55 -0.69
CA SER A 160 -6.51 10.68 -0.13
C SER A 160 -7.27 11.48 -1.20
N MET A 161 -6.71 11.61 -2.41
CA MET A 161 -7.39 12.30 -3.52
C MET A 161 -8.66 11.57 -3.96
N TYR A 162 -8.64 10.23 -4.08
CA TYR A 162 -9.85 9.47 -4.43
C TYR A 162 -10.97 9.70 -3.41
N ILE A 163 -10.64 9.60 -2.12
CA ILE A 163 -11.62 9.79 -1.04
C ILE A 163 -12.11 11.25 -1.02
N ALA A 164 -11.19 12.22 -1.03
CA ALA A 164 -11.51 13.64 -0.95
C ALA A 164 -12.34 14.10 -2.15
N ASN A 165 -12.04 13.63 -3.35
CA ASN A 165 -12.78 14.00 -4.56
C ASN A 165 -14.26 13.60 -4.44
N THR A 166 -14.55 12.34 -4.09
CA THR A 166 -15.91 11.86 -3.89
C THR A 166 -16.62 12.60 -2.76
N MET A 167 -15.93 12.87 -1.65
CA MET A 167 -16.51 13.66 -0.54
C MET A 167 -16.83 15.11 -0.95
N CYS A 168 -15.96 15.76 -1.73
CA CYS A 168 -16.21 17.09 -2.27
C CYS A 168 -17.44 17.11 -3.18
N TYR A 169 -17.60 16.13 -4.07
CA TYR A 169 -18.80 16.04 -4.91
C TYR A 169 -20.07 15.80 -4.08
N LEU A 170 -20.01 14.96 -3.03
CA LEU A 170 -21.16 14.75 -2.15
C LEU A 170 -21.51 15.99 -1.35
N LEU A 171 -20.52 16.73 -0.84
CA LEU A 171 -20.73 18.02 -0.18
C LEU A 171 -21.36 19.01 -1.14
N TRP A 172 -20.87 19.08 -2.38
CA TRP A 172 -21.45 19.92 -3.43
C TRP A 172 -22.92 19.56 -3.67
N GLN A 173 -23.22 18.29 -3.91
CA GLN A 173 -24.60 17.81 -4.11
C GLN A 173 -25.49 18.13 -2.90
N SER A 174 -24.97 17.99 -1.68
CA SER A 174 -25.75 18.25 -0.45
C SER A 174 -26.06 19.73 -0.22
N ILE A 175 -25.20 20.64 -0.69
CA ILE A 175 -25.34 22.09 -0.46
C ILE A 175 -26.10 22.76 -1.62
N PHE A 176 -25.86 22.33 -2.85
CA PHE A 176 -26.28 23.07 -4.05
C PHE A 176 -27.24 22.33 -4.97
N ALA A 177 -27.36 21.00 -4.90
CA ALA A 177 -28.25 20.28 -5.83
C ALA A 177 -29.71 20.60 -5.52
N THR A 178 -30.43 21.10 -6.52
CA THR A 178 -31.88 21.28 -6.48
C THR A 178 -32.59 19.96 -6.78
N ILE A 179 -33.82 19.80 -6.28
CA ILE A 179 -34.61 18.55 -6.42
C ILE A 179 -34.83 18.12 -7.89
N ASP A 180 -34.73 19.07 -8.82
CA ASP A 180 -34.94 18.86 -10.25
C ASP A 180 -33.68 18.38 -11.01
N GLU A 181 -32.50 18.48 -10.39
CA GLU A 181 -31.27 17.91 -10.94
C GLU A 181 -31.22 16.42 -10.58
N HIS A 182 -31.56 15.55 -11.53
CA HIS A 182 -31.44 14.08 -11.45
C HIS A 182 -29.97 13.62 -11.26
N THR A 183 -29.39 14.00 -10.13
CA THR A 183 -27.98 13.79 -9.80
C THR A 183 -27.81 12.44 -9.11
N VAL A 184 -26.93 11.62 -9.69
CA VAL A 184 -26.56 10.33 -9.12
C VAL A 184 -25.42 10.56 -8.12
N ARG A 185 -25.50 9.91 -6.94
CA ARG A 185 -24.46 10.00 -5.91
C ARG A 185 -23.17 9.35 -6.43
N PRO A 186 -22.04 10.06 -6.47
CA PRO A 186 -20.80 9.50 -7.00
C PRO A 186 -20.24 8.42 -6.06
N LEU A 187 -19.71 7.35 -6.64
CA LEU A 187 -18.85 6.38 -5.96
C LEU A 187 -17.39 6.66 -6.32
N MET A 188 -16.44 6.10 -5.56
CA MET A 188 -15.01 6.30 -5.83
C MET A 188 -14.58 5.53 -7.08
N PHE A 189 -15.21 4.39 -7.31
CA PHE A 189 -14.98 3.55 -8.46
C PHE A 189 -16.31 3.20 -9.16
N PRO A 190 -16.28 2.83 -10.45
CA PRO A 190 -17.46 2.38 -11.16
C PRO A 190 -18.00 1.07 -10.55
N ILE A 191 -19.26 1.08 -10.13
CA ILE A 191 -19.95 -0.11 -9.63
C ILE A 191 -21.24 -0.34 -10.42
N TRP A 192 -21.52 -1.60 -10.72
CA TRP A 192 -22.75 -2.01 -11.37
C TRP A 192 -23.36 -3.25 -10.71
N LEU A 193 -24.68 -3.24 -10.49
CA LEU A 193 -25.40 -4.42 -10.03
C LEU A 193 -26.41 -4.93 -11.06
N PRO A 194 -26.56 -6.25 -11.20
CA PRO A 194 -27.62 -6.80 -12.03
C PRO A 194 -28.98 -6.54 -11.36
N LYS A 195 -29.84 -5.80 -12.07
CA LYS A 195 -31.25 -5.54 -11.70
C LYS A 195 -31.46 -4.72 -10.41
N ASP A 196 -30.42 -4.11 -9.86
CA ASP A 196 -30.51 -3.21 -8.71
C ASP A 196 -29.62 -1.97 -8.91
N ASP A 197 -29.94 -0.90 -8.19
CA ASP A 197 -29.21 0.37 -8.26
C ASP A 197 -28.16 0.43 -7.13
N PRO A 198 -26.85 0.47 -7.45
CA PRO A 198 -25.81 0.62 -6.44
C PRO A 198 -25.83 1.99 -5.77
N HIS A 199 -26.47 3.00 -6.37
CA HIS A 199 -26.54 4.36 -5.83
C HIS A 199 -27.72 4.60 -4.89
N ARG A 200 -28.55 3.58 -4.63
CA ARG A 200 -29.66 3.64 -3.68
C ARG A 200 -29.22 3.20 -2.28
N THR A 201 -29.79 3.79 -1.23
CA THR A 201 -29.57 3.35 0.16
C THR A 201 -30.33 2.03 0.42
N PRO A 202 -29.71 1.01 1.04
CA PRO A 202 -28.41 1.03 1.73
C PRO A 202 -27.20 0.59 0.89
N ASN A 203 -27.39 0.22 -0.37
CA ASN A 203 -26.32 -0.29 -1.24
C ASN A 203 -25.18 0.72 -1.35
N TYR A 204 -25.51 2.00 -1.53
CA TYR A 204 -24.54 3.08 -1.69
C TYR A 204 -23.54 3.13 -0.53
N GLU A 205 -24.03 3.12 0.71
CA GLU A 205 -23.20 3.22 1.91
C GLU A 205 -22.33 1.96 2.10
N VAL A 206 -22.86 0.79 1.74
CA VAL A 206 -22.12 -0.48 1.77
C VAL A 206 -20.98 -0.46 0.75
N PHE A 207 -21.25 -0.07 -0.49
CA PHE A 207 -20.23 -0.01 -1.54
C PHE A 207 -19.20 1.08 -1.29
N MET A 208 -19.62 2.26 -0.83
CA MET A 208 -18.68 3.32 -0.46
C MET A 208 -17.72 2.88 0.64
N THR A 209 -18.23 2.18 1.66
CA THR A 209 -17.39 1.62 2.74
C THR A 209 -16.45 0.55 2.19
N PHE A 210 -16.95 -0.32 1.31
CA PHE A 210 -16.16 -1.36 0.67
C PHE A 210 -15.01 -0.79 -0.18
N GLU A 211 -15.28 0.24 -0.99
CA GLU A 211 -14.26 0.94 -1.79
C GLU A 211 -13.19 1.60 -0.93
N ILE A 212 -13.58 2.25 0.17
CA ILE A 212 -12.63 2.83 1.13
C ILE A 212 -11.71 1.74 1.70
N ILE A 213 -12.27 0.59 2.10
CA ILE A 213 -11.48 -0.54 2.60
C ILE A 213 -10.49 -1.03 1.52
N LEU A 214 -10.93 -1.14 0.26
CA LEU A 214 -10.05 -1.53 -0.84
C LEU A 214 -8.91 -0.54 -1.08
N ILE A 215 -9.18 0.77 -1.02
CA ILE A 215 -8.13 1.81 -1.12
C ILE A 215 -7.07 1.61 -0.05
N PHE A 216 -7.47 1.37 1.21
CA PHE A 216 -6.53 1.11 2.29
C PHE A 216 -5.74 -0.18 2.07
N ILE A 217 -6.39 -1.27 1.62
CA ILE A 217 -5.71 -2.52 1.31
C ILE A 217 -4.63 -2.30 0.25
N VAL A 218 -4.95 -1.61 -0.85
CA VAL A 218 -4.01 -1.30 -1.94
C VAL A 218 -2.86 -0.43 -1.42
N LEU A 219 -3.17 0.61 -0.62
CA LEU A 219 -2.16 1.48 -0.01
C LEU A 219 -1.18 0.70 0.88
N PHE A 220 -1.67 -0.19 1.74
CA PHE A 220 -0.81 -0.98 2.62
C PHE A 220 -0.03 -2.06 1.87
N THR A 221 -0.56 -2.59 0.78
CA THR A 221 0.13 -3.58 -0.05
C THR A 221 1.30 -2.90 -0.77
N PHE A 222 1.01 -1.93 -1.65
CA PHE A 222 2.04 -1.32 -2.51
C PHE A 222 2.85 -0.20 -1.86
N GLY A 223 2.32 0.46 -0.82
CA GLY A 223 3.06 1.49 -0.08
C GLY A 223 4.25 0.91 0.69
N CYS A 224 4.22 -0.38 1.00
CA CYS A 224 5.18 -1.05 1.88
C CYS A 224 6.26 -1.87 1.13
N GLU A 225 6.02 -2.25 -0.12
CA GLU A 225 6.85 -3.23 -0.86
C GLU A 225 8.10 -2.67 -1.55
N TYR A 226 8.19 -1.36 -1.78
CA TYR A 226 9.31 -0.74 -2.51
C TYR A 226 10.69 -1.08 -1.87
N TYR A 227 10.65 -1.39 -0.59
CA TYR A 227 11.77 -1.71 0.27
C TYR A 227 12.53 -3.01 -0.08
N ILE A 228 11.89 -3.99 -0.71
CA ILE A 228 12.49 -5.32 -0.96
C ILE A 228 13.27 -5.37 -2.29
N PHE A 229 12.92 -4.52 -3.27
CA PHE A 229 13.45 -4.64 -4.63
C PHE A 229 14.74 -3.84 -4.90
N HIS A 230 15.12 -2.91 -4.02
CA HIS A 230 16.27 -2.03 -4.28
C HIS A 230 17.60 -2.48 -3.66
N THR A 231 17.65 -3.58 -2.92
CA THR A 231 18.88 -4.06 -2.25
C THR A 231 19.70 -5.06 -3.05
N ARG A 232 19.35 -5.32 -4.32
CA ARG A 232 20.06 -6.28 -5.18
C ARG A 232 20.23 -5.79 -6.63
N LYS A 233 20.75 -4.59 -6.81
CA LYS A 233 21.46 -4.21 -8.03
C LYS A 233 22.73 -3.54 -7.55
N ASP A 234 23.85 -4.25 -7.63
CA ASP A 234 25.24 -3.75 -7.70
C ASP A 234 26.20 -4.78 -7.06
N THR A 235 26.30 -5.96 -7.68
CA THR A 235 27.52 -6.79 -7.66
C THR A 235 27.45 -7.77 -8.83
N LEU A 236 27.85 -7.29 -10.01
CA LEU A 236 28.50 -8.04 -11.08
C LEU A 236 29.67 -7.20 -11.56
#